data_AF-A0A4Y8C7D5-F1
#
_entry.id   AF-A0A4Y8C7D5-F1
#
_cell.length_a   1.000
_cell.length_b   1.000
_cell.length_c   1.000
_cell.angle_alpha   90.00
_cell.angle_beta   90.00
_cell.angle_gamma   90.00
#
_symmetry.space_group_name_H-M   'P 1'
#
loop_
_entity.id
_entity.type
_entity.pdbx_description
1 polymer ?
#
loop_
_entity_poly.entity_id
_entity_poly.type
_entity_poly.pdbx_seq_one_letter_code
_entity_poly.pdbx_strand_id
1 'polypeptide(L)'
;LSDIEIPSPGFPPKHKLIQKAKNLQSEYDFFYDIMPKSVWISGTNGKTTTTQMATHLLSHIGAVMGGNVGTPLVELNPYAKLWILETSSFTLHYTHKAKPEIYALLPISPDHLSW
;
A
#
# COMPACT_ATOMS: atom_id res chain seq x y z
N LEU A 1 -19.03 -8.86 -17.94
CA LEU A 1 -17.77 -9.27 -17.29
C LEU A 1 -17.20 -8.02 -16.65
N SER A 2 -16.53 -8.14 -15.50
CA SER A 2 -15.81 -7.05 -14.83
C SER A 2 -14.55 -6.68 -15.64
N ASP A 3 -14.25 -5.39 -15.79
CA ASP A 3 -13.00 -4.94 -16.43
C ASP A 3 -11.84 -4.88 -15.43
N ILE A 4 -12.14 -4.65 -14.14
CA ILE A 4 -11.17 -4.55 -13.04
C ILE A 4 -11.77 -5.21 -11.79
N GLU A 5 -10.94 -5.96 -11.05
CA GLU A 5 -11.31 -6.62 -9.79
C GLU A 5 -10.26 -6.29 -8.73
N ILE A 6 -10.60 -5.40 -7.80
CA ILE A 6 -9.69 -4.97 -6.72
C ILE A 6 -9.98 -5.79 -5.47
N PRO A 7 -9.08 -6.69 -5.03
CA PRO A 7 -9.30 -7.48 -3.84
C PRO A 7 -9.03 -6.65 -2.59
N SER A 8 -9.79 -6.92 -1.53
CA SER A 8 -9.34 -6.55 -0.18
C SER A 8 -8.05 -7.32 0.11
N PRO A 9 -6.98 -6.67 0.63
CA PRO A 9 -5.73 -7.35 0.96
C PRO A 9 -5.91 -8.54 1.91
N GLY A 10 -6.94 -8.53 2.75
CA GLY A 10 -7.24 -9.62 3.66
C GLY A 10 -7.65 -10.94 3.00
N PHE A 11 -8.07 -10.94 1.73
CA PHE A 11 -8.41 -12.19 1.04
C PHE A 11 -7.14 -12.95 0.67
N PRO A 12 -6.98 -14.21 1.08
CA PRO A 12 -5.81 -14.99 0.71
C PRO A 12 -5.90 -15.46 -0.76
N PRO A 13 -4.78 -15.84 -1.39
CA PRO A 13 -4.74 -16.19 -2.81
C PRO A 13 -5.58 -17.44 -3.14
N LYS A 14 -5.80 -18.30 -2.13
CA LYS A 14 -6.64 -19.49 -2.22
C LYS A 14 -8.14 -19.21 -2.08
N HIS A 15 -8.54 -17.97 -1.79
CA HIS A 15 -9.95 -17.63 -1.65
C HIS A 15 -10.69 -17.79 -2.99
N LYS A 16 -11.91 -18.34 -2.95
CA LYS A 16 -12.68 -18.68 -4.17
C LYS A 16 -12.93 -17.49 -5.10
N LEU A 17 -13.10 -16.29 -4.54
CA LEU A 17 -13.28 -15.07 -5.34
C LEU A 17 -11.99 -14.66 -6.04
N ILE A 18 -10.84 -14.81 -5.38
CA ILE A 18 -9.53 -14.51 -5.96
C ILE A 18 -9.21 -15.48 -7.10
N GLN A 19 -9.44 -16.78 -6.88
CA GLN A 19 -9.20 -17.80 -7.92
C GLN A 19 -10.09 -17.67 -9.16
N LYS A 20 -11.27 -17.07 -9.02
CA LYS A 20 -12.21 -16.84 -10.12
C LYS A 20 -12.01 -15.49 -10.81
N ALA A 21 -11.26 -14.59 -10.19
CA ALA A 21 -10.95 -13.28 -10.74
C ALA A 21 -10.14 -13.44 -12.02
N LYS A 22 -10.51 -12.70 -13.06
CA LYS A 22 -9.82 -12.68 -14.35
C LYS A 22 -9.01 -11.40 -14.55
N ASN A 23 -9.42 -10.33 -13.90
CA ASN A 23 -8.86 -8.99 -14.04
C ASN A 23 -8.43 -8.44 -12.67
N LEU A 24 -7.76 -9.30 -11.90
CA LEU A 24 -7.31 -8.98 -10.54
C LEU A 24 -6.20 -7.93 -10.57
N GLN A 25 -6.38 -6.86 -9.79
CA GLN A 25 -5.41 -5.76 -9.68
C GLN A 25 -5.42 -5.20 -8.25
N SER A 26 -4.26 -4.92 -7.65
CA SER A 26 -4.24 -4.24 -6.34
C SER A 26 -4.73 -2.79 -6.43
N GLU A 27 -5.14 -2.23 -5.29
CA GLU A 27 -5.44 -0.80 -5.17
C GLU A 27 -4.22 0.05 -5.60
N TYR A 28 -3.00 -0.38 -5.25
CA TYR A 28 -1.78 0.34 -5.59
C TYR A 28 -1.52 0.35 -7.10
N ASP A 29 -1.70 -0.79 -7.77
CA ASP A 29 -1.61 -0.86 -9.23
C ASP A 29 -2.69 -0.01 -9.91
N PHE A 30 -3.88 0.09 -9.31
CA PHE A 30 -4.97 0.89 -9.86
C PHE A 30 -4.67 2.40 -9.80
N PHE A 31 -4.11 2.87 -8.69
CA PHE A 31 -3.75 4.28 -8.53
C PHE A 31 -2.41 4.67 -9.14
N TYR A 32 -1.62 3.72 -9.66
CA TYR A 32 -0.21 3.96 -9.98
C TYR A 32 0.05 5.15 -10.91
N ASP A 33 -0.74 5.27 -11.99
CA ASP A 33 -0.54 6.33 -12.99
C ASP A 33 -0.88 7.74 -12.48
N ILE A 34 -1.65 7.84 -11.39
CA ILE A 34 -2.08 9.10 -10.78
C ILE A 34 -1.49 9.31 -9.38
N MET A 35 -0.72 8.35 -8.88
CA MET A 35 -0.05 8.44 -7.59
C MET A 35 1.06 9.51 -7.67
N PRO A 36 1.11 10.48 -6.74
CA PRO A 36 2.26 11.38 -6.66
C PRO A 36 3.50 10.59 -6.22
N LYS A 37 4.65 11.27 -6.15
CA LYS A 37 5.84 10.67 -5.56
C LYS A 37 5.50 10.06 -4.20
N SER A 38 6.04 8.90 -3.91
CA SER A 38 5.72 8.13 -2.72
C SER A 38 6.93 7.45 -2.09
N VAL A 39 6.87 7.37 -0.75
CA VAL A 39 7.71 6.51 0.08
C VAL A 39 6.83 5.42 0.63
N TRP A 40 7.21 4.17 0.44
CA TRP A 40 6.48 3.04 1.03
C TRP A 40 7.27 2.46 2.18
N ILE A 41 6.60 2.22 3.30
CA ILE A 41 7.19 1.67 4.52
C ILE A 41 6.52 0.32 4.79
N SER A 42 7.33 -0.73 4.89
CA SER A 42 6.88 -2.08 5.20
C SER A 42 7.76 -2.73 6.26
N GLY A 43 7.40 -3.94 6.70
CA GLY A 43 8.11 -4.71 7.73
C GLY A 43 7.13 -5.33 8.75
N THR A 44 7.66 -6.08 9.71
CA THR A 44 6.78 -6.72 10.71
C THR A 44 6.31 -5.71 11.75
N ASN A 45 7.24 -4.96 12.34
CA ASN A 45 6.95 -4.00 13.42
C ASN A 45 7.46 -2.58 13.07
N GLY A 46 6.92 -1.57 13.76
CA GLY A 46 7.36 -0.18 13.64
C GLY A 46 6.82 0.59 12.44
N LYS A 47 6.11 -0.08 11.52
CA LYS A 47 5.55 0.52 10.29
C LYS A 47 4.77 1.82 10.55
N THR A 48 3.80 1.77 11.46
CA THR A 48 2.93 2.90 11.76
C THR A 48 3.69 4.06 12.37
N THR A 49 4.54 3.79 13.36
CA THR A 49 5.37 4.82 13.99
C THR A 49 6.30 5.47 12.96
N THR A 50 6.99 4.69 12.13
CA THR A 50 7.87 5.23 11.09
C THR A 50 7.09 6.03 10.05
N THR A 51 5.91 5.57 9.64
CA THR A 51 5.03 6.29 8.70
C THR A 51 4.62 7.64 9.26
N GLN A 52 4.15 7.67 10.51
CA GLN A 52 3.77 8.90 11.20
C GLN A 52 4.96 9.86 11.39
N MET A 53 6.12 9.35 11.83
CA MET A 53 7.32 10.15 12.01
C MET A 53 7.83 10.76 10.71
N ALA A 54 7.91 9.96 9.63
CA ALA A 54 8.35 10.44 8.32
C ALA A 54 7.40 11.53 7.79
N THR A 55 6.10 11.32 7.95
CA THR A 55 5.08 12.30 7.55
C THR A 55 5.17 13.59 8.36
N HIS A 56 5.35 13.48 9.68
CA HIS A 56 5.53 14.65 10.54
C HIS A 56 6.75 15.48 10.12
N LEU A 57 7.90 14.82 9.92
CA LEU A 57 9.15 15.48 9.51
C LEU A 57 9.04 16.13 8.12
N LEU A 58 8.29 15.52 7.20
CA LEU A 58 8.14 15.98 5.81
C LEU A 58 6.84 16.80 5.59
N SER A 59 6.09 17.10 6.64
CA SER A 59 4.83 17.86 6.53
C SER A 59 5.03 19.25 5.90
N HIS A 60 6.18 19.88 6.16
CA HIS A 60 6.56 21.19 5.63
C HIS A 60 6.70 21.22 4.10
N ILE A 61 6.91 20.08 3.44
CA ILE A 61 6.92 19.96 1.97
C ILE A 61 5.58 19.47 1.41
N GLY A 62 4.55 19.34 2.24
CA GLY A 62 3.22 18.86 1.82
C GLY A 62 3.11 17.34 1.70
N ALA A 63 3.81 16.60 2.57
CA ALA A 63 3.66 15.15 2.67
C ALA A 63 2.35 14.77 3.38
N VAL A 64 1.69 13.71 2.90
CA VAL A 64 0.50 13.10 3.51
C VAL A 64 0.71 11.61 3.66
N MET A 65 0.04 10.97 4.63
CA MET A 65 0.17 9.53 4.87
C MET A 65 -1.12 8.75 4.65
N GLY A 66 -0.99 7.48 4.27
CA GLY A 66 -2.12 6.58 4.12
C GLY A 66 -1.72 5.13 3.84
N GLY A 67 -2.62 4.38 3.22
CA GLY A 67 -2.41 2.97 2.88
C GLY A 67 -2.93 2.05 3.98
N ASN A 68 -2.06 1.18 4.50
CA ASN A 68 -2.42 0.23 5.55
C ASN A 68 -2.69 0.89 6.92
N VAL A 69 -2.43 2.20 7.04
CA VAL A 69 -2.74 3.00 8.23
C VAL A 69 -3.40 4.31 7.85
N GLY A 70 -4.35 4.75 8.68
CA GLY A 70 -5.02 6.04 8.49
C GLY A 70 -5.97 6.02 7.29
N THR A 71 -5.64 6.80 6.28
CA THR A 71 -6.51 7.08 5.13
C THR A 71 -6.23 6.12 3.96
N PRO A 72 -7.26 5.43 3.41
CA PRO A 72 -7.13 4.63 2.20
C PRO A 72 -6.65 5.45 0.99
N LEU A 73 -6.03 4.82 -0.01
CA LEU A 73 -5.44 5.54 -1.15
C LEU A 73 -6.49 6.40 -1.89
N VAL A 74 -7.71 5.89 -2.03
CA VAL A 74 -8.81 6.60 -2.70
C VAL A 74 -9.20 7.92 -2.01
N GLU A 75 -8.93 8.06 -0.72
CA GLU A 75 -9.23 9.27 0.07
C GLU A 75 -8.01 10.19 0.24
N LEU A 76 -6.82 9.79 -0.21
CA LEU A 76 -5.64 10.63 -0.14
C LEU A 76 -5.70 11.77 -1.14
N ASN A 77 -5.19 12.94 -0.74
CA ASN A 77 -5.08 14.09 -1.63
C ASN A 77 -4.12 13.77 -2.79
N PRO A 78 -4.61 13.64 -4.05
CA PRO A 78 -3.77 13.30 -5.20
C PRO A 78 -2.81 14.44 -5.60
N TYR A 79 -3.06 15.66 -5.10
CA TYR A 79 -2.21 16.83 -5.36
C TYR A 79 -1.14 17.05 -4.29
N ALA A 80 -1.05 16.17 -3.28
CA ALA A 80 0.04 16.21 -2.31
C ALA A 80 1.40 16.03 -3.01
N LYS A 81 2.45 16.65 -2.45
CA LYS A 81 3.78 16.56 -3.06
C LYS A 81 4.45 15.21 -2.84
N LEU A 82 4.07 14.53 -1.76
CA LEU A 82 4.64 13.26 -1.35
C LEU A 82 3.59 12.43 -0.60
N TRP A 83 3.44 11.17 -0.96
CA TRP A 83 2.69 10.19 -0.18
C TRP A 83 3.64 9.35 0.66
N ILE A 84 3.36 9.20 1.95
CA ILE A 84 4.05 8.28 2.84
C ILE A 84 3.10 7.13 3.12
N LEU A 85 3.29 5.99 2.45
CA LEU A 85 2.36 4.89 2.48
C LEU A 85 2.86 3.77 3.40
N GLU A 86 2.05 3.39 4.36
CA GLU A 86 2.25 2.13 5.06
C GLU A 86 1.78 0.98 4.17
N THR A 87 2.61 -0.04 3.98
CA THR A 87 2.30 -1.20 3.13
C THR A 87 2.40 -2.50 3.93
N SER A 88 1.41 -3.38 3.74
CA SER A 88 1.43 -4.74 4.26
C SER A 88 1.91 -5.73 3.20
N SER A 89 2.42 -6.88 3.64
CA SER A 89 2.79 -7.98 2.74
C SER A 89 1.61 -8.47 1.89
N PHE A 90 0.39 -8.42 2.44
CA PHE A 90 -0.82 -8.84 1.73
C PHE A 90 -1.16 -7.90 0.57
N THR A 91 -1.04 -6.59 0.77
CA THR A 91 -1.24 -5.62 -0.31
C THR A 91 -0.18 -5.77 -1.38
N LEU A 92 1.08 -5.96 -0.98
CA LEU A 92 2.19 -6.16 -1.91
C LEU A 92 2.06 -7.46 -2.71
N HIS A 93 1.47 -8.51 -2.15
CA HIS A 93 1.22 -9.77 -2.86
C HIS A 93 0.42 -9.56 -4.16
N TYR A 94 -0.57 -8.67 -4.14
CA TYR A 94 -1.43 -8.38 -5.28
C TYR A 94 -0.90 -7.25 -6.17
N THR A 95 0.23 -6.62 -5.80
CA THR A 95 0.79 -5.45 -6.49
C THR A 95 1.89 -5.90 -7.44
N HIS A 96 1.75 -5.59 -8.73
CA HIS A 96 2.65 -6.07 -9.79
C HIS A 96 3.31 -4.95 -10.59
N LYS A 97 2.73 -3.75 -10.61
CA LYS A 97 3.20 -2.62 -11.43
C LYS A 97 3.65 -1.44 -10.57
N ALA A 98 2.89 -1.12 -9.54
CA ALA A 98 3.13 0.04 -8.72
C ALA A 98 4.43 -0.11 -7.95
N LYS A 99 5.19 0.98 -7.89
CA LYS A 99 6.46 1.07 -7.19
C LYS A 99 6.65 2.48 -6.63
N PRO A 100 7.25 2.62 -5.44
CA PRO A 100 7.60 3.92 -4.89
C PRO A 100 8.92 4.43 -5.47
N GLU A 101 9.19 5.72 -5.24
CA GLU A 101 10.53 6.29 -5.39
C GLU A 101 11.47 5.80 -4.30
N ILE A 102 10.95 5.57 -3.08
CA ILE A 102 11.72 5.06 -1.94
C ILE A 102 10.94 3.94 -1.27
N TYR A 103 11.57 2.78 -1.09
CA TYR A 103 11.01 1.68 -0.32
C TYR A 103 11.85 1.45 0.94
N ALA A 104 11.22 1.57 2.11
CA ALA A 104 11.83 1.31 3.39
C ALA A 104 11.29 -0.01 3.96
N LEU A 105 12.16 -1.00 4.07
CA LEU A 105 11.86 -2.27 4.71
C LEU A 105 12.41 -2.27 6.14
N LEU A 106 11.51 -2.16 7.11
CA LEU A 106 11.80 -2.30 8.53
C LEU A 106 12.07 -3.78 8.88
N PRO A 107 12.61 -4.07 10.08
CA PRO A 107 12.93 -5.43 10.47
C PRO A 107 11.78 -6.42 10.26
N ILE A 108 12.13 -7.56 9.69
CA ILE A 108 11.22 -8.69 9.48
C ILE A 108 11.46 -9.70 10.60
N SER A 109 10.39 -10.03 11.32
CA SER A 109 10.31 -11.18 12.22
C SER A 109 9.19 -12.11 11.75
N PRO A 110 9.25 -13.42 12.06
CA PRO A 110 8.21 -14.36 11.68
C PRO A 110 6.84 -13.86 12.17
N ASP A 111 5.95 -13.60 11.21
CA ASP A 111 4.60 -13.11 11.44
C ASP A 111 3.75 -13.49 10.22
N HIS A 112 2.43 -13.62 10.38
CA HIS A 112 1.49 -13.93 9.30
C HIS A 112 1.78 -15.20 8.46
N LEU A 113 2.38 -16.23 9.06
CA LEU A 113 2.74 -17.49 8.37
C LEU A 113 1.54 -18.31 7.86
N SER A 114 0.31 -17.98 8.28
CA SER A 114 -0.91 -18.74 7.98
C SER A 114 -1.86 -18.09 6.97
N TRP A 115 -1.48 -16.95 6.38
CA TRP A 115 -2.27 -16.30 5.33
C TRP A 115 -2.23 -17.09 4.01
#